data_AF-A0A8D0H851-F1
#
_entry.id   AF-A0A8D0H851-F1
#
_cell.length_a   1.000
_cell.length_b   1.000
_cell.length_c   1.000
_cell.angle_alpha   90.00
_cell.angle_beta   90.00
_cell.angle_gamma   90.00
#
_symmetry.space_group_name_H-M   'P 1'
#
loop_
_entity.id
_entity.type
_entity.pdbx_description
1 polymer ?
#
loop_
_entity_poly.entity_id
_entity_poly.type
_entity_poly.pdbx_seq_one_letter_code
_entity_poly.pdbx_strand_id
1 'polypeptide(L)'
;QEATKLSLAFSRPPLPPAQVGTPSGVAPRVISPGTTLRKAVRNAVAEVVEGMVQLSEVILRTPLQSLTQQQLISTGGVWEACDQIAHLPRDNQAAVVSAVSVALGVVRDALEEMEQAQVEGGDPYSDILEDEELGSRGNRDVYWSEADRQLLGPCMGLVKASKASLKKVLGAVKAHGKAVTAEQVAQLDDIADSANEISPSVDDLALSMYPPMNQLTVRFNAAKLASVLKKLLEIARAARHLPSAAKGRWVETLPPPPPLMLVP
;
A
#
# COMPACT_ATOMS: atom_id res chain seq x y z
N GLN A 1 28.55 -6.50 0.46
CA GLN A 1 30.02 -6.61 0.36
C GLN A 1 30.50 -6.68 -1.10
N GLU A 2 29.97 -7.59 -1.93
CA GLU A 2 30.38 -7.71 -3.34
C GLU A 2 30.09 -6.46 -4.18
N ALA A 3 28.93 -5.79 -3.99
CA ALA A 3 28.61 -4.53 -4.65
C ALA A 3 29.71 -3.45 -4.47
N THR A 4 30.20 -3.26 -3.23
CA THR A 4 31.29 -2.32 -2.95
C THR A 4 32.60 -2.71 -3.62
N LYS A 5 32.94 -4.01 -3.61
CA LYS A 5 34.15 -4.50 -4.28
C LYS A 5 34.08 -4.22 -5.78
N LEU A 6 32.92 -4.44 -6.39
CA LEU A 6 32.67 -4.21 -7.81
C LEU A 6 32.77 -2.71 -8.14
N SER A 7 32.12 -1.83 -7.38
CA SER A 7 32.24 -0.38 -7.56
C SER A 7 33.68 0.12 -7.41
N LEU A 8 34.43 -0.37 -6.43
CA LEU A 8 35.83 0.01 -6.23
C LEU A 8 36.73 -0.50 -7.36
N ALA A 9 36.56 -1.76 -7.78
CA ALA A 9 37.37 -2.39 -8.82
C ALA A 9 37.24 -1.72 -10.19
N PHE A 10 36.06 -1.15 -10.50
CA PHE A 10 35.82 -0.44 -11.76
C PHE A 10 35.98 1.09 -11.67
N SER A 11 36.34 1.63 -10.48
CA SER A 11 36.54 3.06 -10.28
C SER A 11 37.95 3.57 -10.60
N ARG A 12 38.94 2.68 -10.73
CA ARG A 12 40.35 3.02 -10.99
C ARG A 12 41.00 2.00 -11.93
N PRO A 13 41.89 2.41 -12.84
CA PRO A 13 42.69 1.48 -13.64
C PRO A 13 43.78 0.78 -12.79
N PRO A 14 44.23 -0.43 -13.16
CA PRO A 14 43.77 -1.25 -14.30
C PRO A 14 42.48 -2.03 -13.99
N LEU A 15 41.69 -2.29 -15.03
CA LEU A 15 40.47 -3.10 -14.91
C LEU A 15 40.82 -4.55 -14.52
N PRO A 16 39.99 -5.21 -13.67
CA PRO A 16 40.18 -6.63 -13.39
C PRO A 16 40.08 -7.45 -14.69
N PRO A 17 40.95 -8.48 -14.87
CA PRO A 17 40.89 -9.35 -16.03
C PRO A 17 39.54 -10.05 -16.10
N ALA A 18 39.07 -10.36 -17.31
CA ALA A 18 37.79 -11.01 -17.56
C ALA A 18 37.77 -12.46 -17.05
N GLN A 19 37.76 -12.64 -15.74
CA GLN A 19 37.42 -13.91 -15.10
C GLN A 19 35.98 -13.79 -14.61
N VAL A 20 35.10 -14.53 -15.27
CA VAL A 20 33.70 -14.70 -14.91
C VAL A 20 33.67 -15.49 -13.61
N GLY A 21 33.70 -14.80 -12.48
CA GLY A 21 33.39 -15.39 -11.19
C GLY A 21 31.93 -15.81 -11.20
N THR A 22 31.67 -17.11 -11.20
CA THR A 22 30.32 -17.65 -11.03
C THR A 22 29.83 -17.27 -9.64
N PRO A 23 28.67 -16.59 -9.50
CA PRO A 23 28.10 -16.32 -8.19
C PRO A 23 27.73 -17.66 -7.54
N SER A 24 28.43 -18.01 -6.46
CA SER A 24 28.16 -19.22 -5.70
C SER A 24 26.81 -19.10 -5.01
N GLY A 25 25.87 -19.97 -5.40
CA GLY A 25 24.46 -19.92 -5.02
C GLY A 25 24.23 -20.21 -3.55
N VAL A 26 23.50 -19.32 -2.88
CA VAL A 26 22.91 -19.58 -1.57
C VAL A 26 21.68 -20.47 -1.80
N ALA A 27 21.79 -21.75 -1.47
CA ALA A 27 20.64 -22.66 -1.49
C ALA A 27 19.58 -22.18 -0.47
N PRO A 28 18.32 -21.97 -0.87
CA PRO A 28 17.31 -21.53 0.07
C PRO A 28 17.00 -22.66 1.06
N ARG A 29 17.32 -22.40 2.32
CA ARG A 29 16.88 -23.15 3.48
C ARG A 29 15.35 -23.10 3.49
N VAL A 30 14.73 -24.29 3.43
CA VAL A 30 13.28 -24.55 3.35
C VAL A 30 12.43 -23.42 3.97
N ILE A 31 11.80 -22.60 3.11
CA ILE A 31 10.89 -21.51 3.51
C ILE A 31 9.59 -22.15 4.01
N SER A 32 9.28 -21.96 5.30
CA SER A 32 8.01 -22.36 5.92
C SER A 32 6.80 -21.53 5.38
N PRO A 33 5.53 -21.91 5.60
CA PRO A 33 4.62 -22.40 4.57
C PRO A 33 3.71 -21.35 3.89
N GLY A 34 3.73 -20.09 4.33
CA GLY A 34 2.75 -19.07 3.93
C GLY A 34 3.08 -18.33 2.64
N THR A 35 2.05 -17.99 1.86
CA THR A 35 2.22 -17.21 0.63
C THR A 35 2.70 -15.80 0.94
N THR A 36 2.27 -15.19 2.05
CA THR A 36 2.65 -13.81 2.42
C THR A 36 4.13 -13.70 2.73
N LEU A 37 4.67 -14.59 3.57
CA LEU A 37 6.11 -14.64 3.85
C LEU A 37 6.93 -14.91 2.58
N ARG A 38 6.48 -15.84 1.72
CA ARG A 38 7.14 -16.11 0.43
C ARG A 38 7.16 -14.88 -0.48
N LYS A 39 6.05 -14.12 -0.55
CA LYS A 39 5.98 -12.87 -1.32
C LYS A 39 6.98 -11.85 -0.77
N ALA A 40 7.03 -11.65 0.55
CA ALA A 40 7.98 -10.71 1.18
C ALA A 40 9.45 -11.06 0.88
N VAL A 41 9.84 -12.32 1.06
CA VAL A 41 11.20 -12.79 0.74
C VAL A 41 11.50 -12.63 -0.74
N ARG A 42 10.56 -12.99 -1.62
CA ARG A 42 10.73 -12.86 -3.07
C ARG A 42 10.94 -11.40 -3.48
N ASN A 43 10.15 -10.47 -2.94
CA ASN A 43 10.24 -9.06 -3.26
C ASN A 43 11.59 -8.47 -2.81
N ALA A 44 12.04 -8.78 -1.59
CA ALA A 44 13.35 -8.34 -1.11
C ALA A 44 14.51 -8.91 -1.96
N VAL A 45 14.42 -10.17 -2.39
CA VAL A 45 15.41 -10.73 -3.33
C VAL A 45 15.36 -10.03 -4.69
N ALA A 46 14.17 -9.71 -5.20
CA ALA A 46 14.01 -8.97 -6.45
C ALA A 46 14.61 -7.57 -6.36
N GLU A 47 14.41 -6.84 -5.26
CA GLU A 47 15.01 -5.52 -5.02
C GLU A 47 16.54 -5.57 -5.02
N VAL A 48 17.15 -6.58 -4.40
CA VAL A 48 18.61 -6.77 -4.44
C VAL A 48 19.10 -7.04 -5.86
N VAL A 49 18.40 -7.89 -6.62
CA VAL A 49 18.77 -8.20 -8.00
C VAL A 49 18.63 -6.96 -8.89
N GLU A 50 17.54 -6.21 -8.76
CA GLU A 50 17.31 -4.98 -9.51
C GLU A 50 18.36 -3.92 -9.19
N GLY A 51 18.69 -3.73 -7.91
CA GLY A 51 19.78 -2.84 -7.50
C GLY A 51 21.13 -3.25 -8.10
N MET A 52 21.43 -4.55 -8.15
CA MET A 52 22.66 -5.07 -8.76
C MET A 52 22.69 -4.84 -10.29
N VAL A 53 21.54 -4.96 -10.96
CA VAL A 53 21.41 -4.62 -12.39
C VAL A 53 21.68 -3.13 -12.60
N GLN A 54 21.03 -2.26 -11.82
CA GLN A 54 21.23 -0.81 -11.90
C GLN A 54 22.70 -0.40 -11.65
N LEU A 55 23.34 -0.99 -10.63
CA LEU A 55 24.75 -0.74 -10.36
C LEU A 55 25.64 -1.17 -11.53
N SER A 56 25.37 -2.34 -12.11
CA SER A 56 26.11 -2.86 -13.26
C SER A 56 25.97 -1.94 -14.48
N GLU A 57 24.76 -1.45 -14.76
CA GLU A 57 24.51 -0.49 -15.84
C GLU A 57 25.28 0.82 -15.64
N VAL A 58 25.27 1.38 -14.42
CA VAL A 58 26.00 2.61 -14.09
C VAL A 58 27.51 2.43 -14.28
N ILE A 59 28.05 1.28 -13.86
CA ILE A 59 29.47 0.96 -14.03
C ILE A 59 29.83 0.82 -15.51
N LEU A 60 28.99 0.16 -16.31
CA LEU A 60 29.20 -0.02 -17.75
C LEU A 60 29.08 1.30 -18.54
N ARG A 61 28.25 2.25 -18.09
CA ARG A 61 28.05 3.56 -18.73
C ARG A 61 29.10 4.59 -18.32
N THR A 62 29.75 4.40 -17.19
CA THR A 62 30.77 5.32 -16.66
C THR A 62 32.13 4.65 -16.44
N PRO A 63 32.68 3.96 -17.45
CA PRO A 63 34.02 3.40 -17.32
C PRO A 63 35.01 4.56 -17.19
N LEU A 64 35.80 4.56 -16.12
CA LEU A 64 37.07 5.32 -15.98
C LEU A 64 36.98 6.82 -15.59
N GLN A 65 35.95 7.27 -14.89
CA GLN A 65 35.91 8.64 -14.36
C GLN A 65 35.85 8.70 -12.82
N SER A 66 36.84 8.11 -12.14
CA SER A 66 36.85 8.06 -10.66
C SER A 66 35.54 7.49 -10.10
N LEU A 67 35.34 7.57 -8.79
CA LEU A 67 34.12 7.05 -8.15
C LEU A 67 33.00 8.08 -8.34
N THR A 68 32.05 7.83 -9.24
CA THR A 68 31.02 8.83 -9.58
C THR A 68 29.92 8.87 -8.54
N GLN A 69 29.21 10.01 -8.44
CA GLN A 69 28.06 10.13 -7.54
C GLN A 69 26.96 9.09 -7.87
N GLN A 70 26.76 8.78 -9.15
CA GLN A 70 25.80 7.74 -9.57
C GLN A 70 26.25 6.34 -9.13
N GLN A 71 27.55 6.03 -9.18
CA GLN A 71 28.08 4.78 -8.64
C GLN A 71 27.88 4.69 -7.12
N LEU A 72 28.06 5.79 -6.38
CA LEU A 72 27.79 5.83 -4.95
C LEU A 72 26.31 5.61 -4.63
N ILE A 73 25.41 6.30 -5.33
CA ILE A 73 23.96 6.17 -5.14
C ILE A 73 23.50 4.73 -5.45
N SER A 74 23.90 4.18 -6.59
CA SER A 74 23.55 2.81 -6.97
C SER A 74 24.15 1.77 -6.02
N THR A 75 25.39 1.94 -5.58
CA THR A 75 25.99 1.09 -4.54
C THR A 75 25.19 1.19 -3.24
N GLY A 76 24.83 2.41 -2.81
CA GLY A 76 24.00 2.66 -1.64
C GLY A 76 22.63 1.96 -1.72
N GLY A 77 21.98 1.99 -2.89
CA GLY A 77 20.71 1.29 -3.12
C GLY A 77 20.82 -0.22 -2.94
N VAL A 78 21.90 -0.85 -3.44
CA VAL A 78 22.13 -2.29 -3.19
C VAL A 78 22.36 -2.58 -1.71
N TRP A 79 23.08 -1.70 -1.01
CA TRP A 79 23.29 -1.84 0.43
C TRP A 79 21.99 -1.75 1.20
N GLU A 80 21.15 -0.77 0.89
CA GLU A 80 19.84 -0.60 1.50
C GLU A 80 18.96 -1.84 1.27
N ALA A 81 18.88 -2.34 0.03
CA ALA A 81 18.13 -3.56 -0.29
C ALA A 81 18.66 -4.79 0.48
N CYS A 82 19.99 -4.91 0.65
CA CYS A 82 20.59 -5.97 1.47
C CYS A 82 20.28 -5.81 2.97
N ASP A 83 20.24 -4.58 3.48
CA ASP A 83 19.93 -4.30 4.88
C ASP A 83 18.46 -4.64 5.20
N GLN A 84 17.55 -4.39 4.25
CA GLN A 84 16.13 -4.79 4.37
C GLN A 84 15.95 -6.31 4.54
N ILE A 85 16.86 -7.14 4.00
CA ILE A 85 16.82 -8.59 4.23
C ILE A 85 16.96 -8.94 5.72
N ALA A 86 17.75 -8.16 6.49
CA ALA A 86 17.91 -8.37 7.92
C ALA A 86 16.62 -8.06 8.71
N HIS A 87 15.74 -7.25 8.14
CA HIS A 87 14.44 -6.85 8.71
C HIS A 87 13.27 -7.71 8.22
N LEU A 88 13.52 -8.72 7.37
CA LEU A 88 12.46 -9.59 6.87
C LEU A 88 11.72 -10.30 8.01
N PRO A 89 10.39 -10.49 7.86
CA PRO A 89 9.61 -11.25 8.82
C PRO A 89 10.13 -12.69 8.94
N ARG A 90 10.22 -13.19 10.17
CA ARG A 90 10.75 -14.54 10.47
C ARG A 90 9.70 -15.64 10.34
N ASP A 91 8.43 -15.28 10.39
CA ASP A 91 7.29 -16.18 10.28
C ASP A 91 6.14 -15.51 9.50
N ASN A 92 5.12 -16.30 9.16
CA ASN A 92 4.00 -15.78 8.38
C ASN A 92 3.16 -14.77 9.17
N GLN A 93 3.08 -14.89 10.49
CA GLN A 93 2.34 -13.93 11.32
C GLN A 93 2.98 -12.55 11.21
N ALA A 94 4.30 -12.44 11.37
CA ALA A 94 5.05 -11.20 11.20
C ALA A 94 4.91 -10.63 9.79
N ALA A 95 4.88 -11.49 8.76
CA ALA A 95 4.67 -11.07 7.38
C ALA A 95 3.27 -10.46 7.16
N VAL A 96 2.22 -11.10 7.69
CA VAL A 96 0.85 -10.58 7.64
C VAL A 96 0.69 -9.30 8.45
N VAL A 97 1.31 -9.22 9.63
CA VAL A 97 1.35 -8.00 10.45
C VAL A 97 1.98 -6.85 9.65
N SER A 98 3.07 -7.10 8.95
CA SER A 98 3.72 -6.11 8.08
C SER A 98 2.77 -5.68 6.95
N ALA A 99 2.19 -6.62 6.20
CA ALA A 99 1.28 -6.33 5.09
C ALA A 99 0.06 -5.49 5.53
N VAL A 100 -0.61 -5.87 6.62
CA VAL A 100 -1.75 -5.11 7.16
C VAL A 100 -1.32 -3.73 7.67
N SER A 101 -0.10 -3.59 8.21
CA SER A 101 0.44 -2.29 8.64
C SER A 101 0.71 -1.36 7.46
N VAL A 102 1.25 -1.89 6.36
CA VAL A 102 1.46 -1.14 5.10
C VAL A 102 0.12 -0.66 4.56
N ALA A 103 -0.86 -1.54 4.45
CA ALA A 103 -2.21 -1.17 3.99
C ALA A 103 -2.84 -0.09 4.88
N LEU A 104 -2.71 -0.22 6.20
CA LEU A 104 -3.18 0.79 7.16
C LEU A 104 -2.47 2.14 7.00
N GLY A 105 -1.17 2.14 6.70
CA GLY A 105 -0.40 3.34 6.42
C GLY A 105 -0.96 4.09 5.22
N VAL A 106 -1.11 3.40 4.08
CA VAL A 106 -1.68 3.97 2.85
C VAL A 106 -3.08 4.55 3.10
N VAL A 107 -3.95 3.83 3.79
CA VAL A 107 -5.31 4.31 4.09
C VAL A 107 -5.29 5.53 5.03
N ARG A 108 -4.33 5.62 5.96
CA ARG A 108 -4.16 6.81 6.80
C ARG A 108 -3.75 8.00 5.94
N ASP A 109 -2.75 7.82 5.08
CA ASP A 109 -2.17 8.90 4.29
C ASP A 109 -3.22 9.43 3.29
N ALA A 110 -3.95 8.55 2.61
CA ALA A 110 -5.07 8.94 1.75
C ALA A 110 -6.18 9.67 2.51
N LEU A 111 -6.52 9.23 3.73
CA LEU A 111 -7.51 9.93 4.55
C LEU A 111 -7.05 11.34 4.93
N GLU A 112 -5.77 11.50 5.29
CA GLU A 112 -5.18 12.80 5.62
C GLU A 112 -5.20 13.74 4.40
N GLU A 113 -4.85 13.21 3.22
CA GLU A 113 -4.92 13.96 1.95
C GLU A 113 -6.35 14.41 1.63
N MET A 114 -7.34 13.53 1.79
CA MET A 114 -8.75 13.86 1.57
C MET A 114 -9.28 14.89 2.58
N GLU A 115 -8.86 14.81 3.86
CA GLU A 115 -9.23 15.81 4.88
C GLU A 115 -8.63 17.18 4.55
N GLN A 116 -7.36 17.22 4.13
CA GLN A 116 -6.70 18.47 3.72
C GLN A 116 -7.35 19.08 2.48
N ALA A 117 -7.67 18.28 1.46
CA ALA A 117 -8.31 18.75 0.24
C ALA A 117 -9.68 19.40 0.50
N GLN A 118 -10.45 18.94 1.50
CA GLN A 118 -11.74 19.56 1.86
C GLN A 118 -11.60 20.92 2.54
N VAL A 119 -10.52 21.11 3.31
CA VAL A 119 -10.23 22.39 3.97
C VAL A 119 -9.76 23.42 2.94
N GLU A 120 -8.95 22.99 1.96
CA GLU A 120 -8.35 23.88 0.97
C GLU A 120 -9.26 24.14 -0.26
N GLY A 121 -10.11 23.19 -0.65
CA GLY A 121 -10.93 23.26 -1.86
C GLY A 121 -12.28 23.96 -1.72
N GLY A 122 -12.38 24.98 -0.86
CA GLY A 122 -13.53 25.90 -0.86
C GLY A 122 -13.58 26.74 -2.13
N ASP A 123 -14.75 26.99 -2.72
CA ASP A 123 -14.90 27.99 -3.79
C ASP A 123 -14.75 29.39 -3.17
N PRO A 124 -13.68 30.15 -3.47
CA PRO A 124 -13.46 31.48 -2.87
C PRO A 124 -14.53 32.51 -3.26
N TYR A 125 -15.40 32.16 -4.20
CA TYR A 125 -16.41 33.02 -4.78
C TYR A 125 -17.81 32.42 -4.67
N SER A 126 -18.04 31.49 -3.71
CA SER A 126 -19.35 30.88 -3.48
C SER A 126 -20.47 31.90 -3.23
N ASP A 127 -20.10 33.08 -2.73
CA ASP A 127 -21.01 34.13 -2.31
C ASP A 127 -21.39 35.10 -3.46
N ILE A 128 -20.79 34.93 -4.65
CA ILE A 128 -21.09 35.75 -5.81
C ILE A 128 -22.30 35.14 -6.54
N LEU A 129 -23.42 35.87 -6.52
CA LEU A 129 -24.63 35.51 -7.27
C LEU A 129 -24.33 35.46 -8.77
N GLU A 130 -24.73 34.39 -9.43
CA GLU A 130 -24.60 34.26 -10.87
C GLU A 130 -25.52 35.28 -11.56
N ASP A 131 -24.92 36.16 -12.37
CA ASP A 131 -25.65 37.12 -13.18
C ASP A 131 -26.28 36.39 -14.37
N GLU A 132 -27.62 36.38 -14.45
CA GLU A 132 -28.39 35.71 -15.51
C GLU A 132 -28.01 36.20 -16.92
N GLU A 133 -27.41 37.39 -17.05
CA GLU A 133 -27.03 38.00 -18.33
C GLU A 133 -25.63 37.58 -18.82
N LEU A 134 -24.74 37.10 -17.93
CA LEU A 134 -23.33 36.78 -18.24
C LEU A 134 -23.05 35.26 -18.36
N GLY A 135 -24.04 34.41 -18.13
CA GLY A 135 -23.90 32.95 -18.20
C GLY A 135 -23.19 32.33 -16.99
N SER A 136 -23.24 31.00 -16.88
CA SER A 136 -22.65 30.26 -15.75
C SER A 136 -21.14 30.44 -15.67
N ARG A 137 -20.59 30.58 -14.44
CA ARG A 137 -19.14 30.66 -14.20
C ARG A 137 -18.42 29.47 -14.86
N GLY A 138 -17.53 29.74 -15.82
CA GLY A 138 -16.80 28.72 -16.59
C GLY A 138 -15.82 27.85 -15.80
N ASN A 139 -15.71 28.02 -14.47
CA ASN A 139 -14.83 27.28 -13.57
C ASN A 139 -15.56 26.29 -12.64
N ARG A 140 -16.84 25.96 -12.93
CA ARG A 140 -17.64 25.05 -12.09
C ARG A 140 -17.02 23.65 -11.94
N ASP A 141 -16.27 23.19 -12.95
CA ASP A 141 -15.65 21.86 -12.96
C ASP A 141 -14.44 21.73 -12.01
N VAL A 142 -13.98 22.84 -11.43
CA VAL A 142 -12.81 22.88 -10.52
C VAL A 142 -13.22 22.82 -9.05
N TYR A 143 -14.52 22.95 -8.75
CA TYR A 143 -15.03 22.97 -7.38
C TYR A 143 -16.06 21.86 -7.14
N TRP A 144 -16.19 21.45 -5.87
CA TRP A 144 -17.30 20.60 -5.47
C TRP A 144 -18.62 21.35 -5.49
N SER A 145 -19.59 20.81 -6.22
CA SER A 145 -20.99 21.26 -6.12
C SER A 145 -21.57 20.93 -4.74
N GLU A 146 -22.72 21.53 -4.40
CA GLU A 146 -23.43 21.19 -3.15
C GLU A 146 -23.79 19.70 -3.09
N ALA A 147 -24.21 19.12 -4.21
CA ALA A 147 -24.52 17.69 -4.31
C ALA A 147 -23.28 16.80 -4.08
N ASP A 148 -22.11 17.24 -4.55
CA ASP A 148 -20.85 16.54 -4.31
C ASP A 148 -20.46 16.58 -2.84
N ARG A 149 -20.61 17.76 -2.19
CA ARG A 149 -20.34 17.93 -0.75
C ARG A 149 -21.18 17.00 0.13
N GLN A 150 -22.41 16.70 -0.26
CA GLN A 150 -23.26 15.72 0.44
C GLN A 150 -22.69 14.29 0.38
N LEU A 151 -21.96 13.93 -0.68
CA LEU A 151 -21.34 12.61 -0.83
C LEU A 151 -20.00 12.49 -0.10
N LEU A 152 -19.28 13.60 0.10
CA LEU A 152 -17.98 13.61 0.74
C LEU A 152 -18.02 13.02 2.16
N GLY A 153 -18.95 13.47 3.00
CA GLY A 153 -19.07 13.02 4.39
C GLY A 153 -19.21 11.50 4.54
N PRO A 154 -20.19 10.86 3.87
CA PRO A 154 -20.35 9.41 3.86
C PRO A 154 -19.10 8.65 3.35
N CYS A 155 -18.46 9.13 2.28
CA CYS A 155 -17.25 8.48 1.75
C CYS A 155 -16.07 8.59 2.73
N MET A 156 -15.88 9.75 3.37
CA MET A 156 -14.89 9.91 4.44
C MET A 156 -15.17 8.98 5.63
N GLY A 157 -16.45 8.83 6.00
CA GLY A 157 -16.88 7.88 7.02
C GLY A 157 -16.49 6.44 6.69
N LEU A 158 -16.64 6.04 5.42
CA LEU A 158 -16.25 4.72 4.94
C LEU A 158 -14.73 4.52 5.00
N VAL A 159 -13.92 5.48 4.55
CA VAL A 159 -12.45 5.40 4.65
C VAL A 159 -11.99 5.33 6.12
N LYS A 160 -12.62 6.10 7.01
CA LYS A 160 -12.40 6.03 8.47
C LYS A 160 -12.74 4.64 9.03
N ALA A 161 -13.83 4.03 8.57
CA ALA A 161 -14.20 2.67 8.95
C ALA A 161 -13.19 1.63 8.45
N SER A 162 -12.66 1.78 7.23
CA SER A 162 -11.58 0.95 6.68
C SER A 162 -10.31 1.03 7.54
N LYS A 163 -9.88 2.25 7.89
CA LYS A 163 -8.74 2.49 8.80
C LYS A 163 -8.94 1.83 10.16
N ALA A 164 -10.12 2.03 10.78
CA ALA A 164 -10.43 1.45 12.09
C ALA A 164 -10.45 -0.08 12.05
N SER A 165 -11.02 -0.66 10.99
CA SER A 165 -11.09 -2.11 10.80
C SER A 165 -9.71 -2.73 10.60
N LEU A 166 -8.87 -2.15 9.73
CA LEU A 166 -7.49 -2.57 9.54
C LEU A 166 -6.70 -2.49 10.85
N LYS A 167 -6.83 -1.39 11.61
CA LYS A 167 -6.19 -1.26 12.92
C LYS A 167 -6.62 -2.35 13.90
N LYS A 168 -7.90 -2.73 13.86
CA LYS A 168 -8.45 -3.79 14.71
C LYS A 168 -7.95 -5.17 14.29
N VAL A 169 -7.97 -5.48 12.99
CA VAL A 169 -7.42 -6.72 12.41
C VAL A 169 -5.96 -6.86 12.81
N LEU A 170 -5.19 -5.79 12.61
CA LEU A 170 -3.77 -5.74 12.95
C LEU A 170 -3.52 -6.06 14.43
N GLY A 171 -4.28 -5.44 15.34
CA GLY A 171 -4.18 -5.72 16.77
C GLY A 171 -4.48 -7.18 17.11
N ALA A 172 -5.51 -7.76 16.49
CA ALA A 172 -5.90 -9.14 16.72
C ALA A 172 -4.87 -10.14 16.18
N VAL A 173 -4.32 -9.91 14.98
CA VAL A 173 -3.26 -10.74 14.40
C VAL A 173 -1.97 -10.63 15.22
N LYS A 174 -1.60 -9.44 15.70
CA LYS A 174 -0.43 -9.27 16.60
C LYS A 174 -0.59 -10.05 17.91
N ALA A 175 -1.76 -9.99 18.52
CA ALA A 175 -1.99 -10.59 19.84
C ALA A 175 -2.25 -12.10 19.80
N HIS A 176 -2.88 -12.61 18.73
CA HIS A 176 -3.42 -13.97 18.70
C HIS A 176 -3.17 -14.74 17.41
N GLY A 177 -2.51 -14.12 16.42
CA GLY A 177 -2.07 -14.80 15.20
C GLY A 177 -1.21 -16.01 15.54
N LYS A 178 -1.49 -17.14 14.90
CA LYS A 178 -0.67 -18.36 15.02
C LYS A 178 -0.31 -18.83 13.62
N ALA A 179 0.92 -19.30 13.44
CA ALA A 179 1.41 -19.82 12.16
C ALA A 179 1.96 -21.25 12.32
N VAL A 180 1.29 -22.07 13.14
CA VAL A 180 1.78 -23.41 13.53
C VAL A 180 1.23 -24.49 12.59
N THR A 181 -0.05 -24.41 12.22
CA THR A 181 -0.68 -25.37 11.31
C THR A 181 -0.89 -24.78 9.92
N ALA A 182 -0.97 -25.62 8.89
CA ALA A 182 -1.25 -25.16 7.52
C ALA A 182 -2.57 -24.38 7.41
N GLU A 183 -3.60 -24.79 8.16
CA GLU A 183 -4.89 -24.07 8.22
C GLU A 183 -4.72 -22.66 8.81
N GLN A 184 -3.96 -22.51 9.89
CA GLN A 184 -3.70 -21.21 10.50
C GLN A 184 -2.90 -20.30 9.57
N VAL A 185 -1.91 -20.86 8.87
CA VAL A 185 -1.12 -20.14 7.86
C VAL A 185 -2.01 -19.66 6.71
N ALA A 186 -2.89 -20.52 6.19
CA ALA A 186 -3.84 -20.15 5.13
C ALA A 186 -4.81 -19.05 5.59
N GLN A 187 -5.36 -19.15 6.80
CA GLN A 187 -6.23 -18.10 7.37
C GLN A 187 -5.51 -16.75 7.50
N LEU A 188 -4.22 -16.76 7.85
CA LEU A 188 -3.41 -15.54 7.89
C LEU A 188 -3.19 -14.96 6.49
N ASP A 189 -2.88 -15.82 5.50
CA ASP A 189 -2.70 -15.40 4.11
C ASP A 189 -4.00 -14.79 3.53
N ASP A 190 -5.17 -15.38 3.80
CA ASP A 190 -6.47 -14.84 3.36
C ASP A 190 -6.75 -13.44 3.94
N ILE A 191 -6.33 -13.20 5.20
CA ILE A 191 -6.41 -11.88 5.83
C ILE A 191 -5.49 -10.89 5.12
N ALA A 192 -4.25 -11.27 4.83
CA ALA A 192 -3.29 -10.40 4.16
C ALA A 192 -3.75 -10.04 2.74
N ASP A 193 -4.19 -11.02 1.96
CA ASP A 193 -4.67 -10.80 0.59
C ASP A 193 -5.90 -9.88 0.60
N SER A 194 -6.84 -10.08 1.52
CA SER A 194 -8.03 -9.20 1.62
C SER A 194 -7.70 -7.80 2.15
N ALA A 195 -6.72 -7.66 3.05
CA ALA A 195 -6.28 -6.35 3.51
C ALA A 195 -5.60 -5.54 2.40
N ASN A 196 -4.84 -6.20 1.52
CA ASN A 196 -4.18 -5.57 0.37
C ASN A 196 -5.16 -5.08 -0.71
N GLU A 197 -6.40 -5.60 -0.75
CA GLU A 197 -7.45 -5.10 -1.65
C GLU A 197 -8.04 -3.75 -1.17
N ILE A 198 -7.88 -3.39 0.12
CA ILE A 198 -8.45 -2.16 0.69
C ILE A 198 -7.72 -0.93 0.14
N SER A 199 -6.39 -0.94 0.10
CA SER A 199 -5.62 0.25 -0.29
C SER A 199 -5.96 0.73 -1.72
N PRO A 200 -5.98 -0.14 -2.76
CA PRO A 200 -6.42 0.28 -4.09
C PRO A 200 -7.88 0.74 -4.13
N SER A 201 -8.76 0.13 -3.33
CA SER A 201 -10.18 0.53 -3.29
C SER A 201 -10.38 1.89 -2.60
N VAL A 202 -9.53 2.25 -1.64
CA VAL A 202 -9.49 3.59 -1.03
C VAL A 202 -8.93 4.60 -2.00
N ASP A 203 -7.86 4.26 -2.73
CA ASP A 203 -7.27 5.11 -3.76
C ASP A 203 -8.26 5.42 -4.89
N ASP A 204 -8.92 4.39 -5.44
CA ASP A 204 -9.99 4.54 -6.45
C ASP A 204 -11.10 5.48 -5.96
N LEU A 205 -11.52 5.34 -4.70
CA LEU A 205 -12.54 6.20 -4.11
C LEU A 205 -12.04 7.64 -3.94
N ALA A 206 -10.84 7.82 -3.38
CA ALA A 206 -10.23 9.13 -3.16
C ALA A 206 -10.07 9.90 -4.48
N LEU A 207 -9.48 9.28 -5.51
CA LEU A 207 -9.33 9.88 -6.84
C LEU A 207 -10.67 10.28 -7.45
N SER A 208 -11.72 9.45 -7.28
CA SER A 208 -13.06 9.76 -7.82
C SER A 208 -13.76 10.92 -7.11
N MET A 209 -13.29 11.30 -5.92
CA MET A 209 -13.87 12.38 -5.12
C MET A 209 -13.31 13.76 -5.46
N TYR A 210 -12.27 13.88 -6.28
CA TYR A 210 -11.77 15.19 -6.71
C TYR A 210 -12.60 15.75 -7.89
N PRO A 211 -12.79 17.08 -7.99
CA PRO A 211 -13.47 17.69 -9.12
C PRO A 211 -12.73 17.47 -10.46
N PRO A 212 -13.45 17.35 -11.59
CA PRO A 212 -14.92 17.25 -11.69
C PRO A 212 -15.40 15.87 -11.24
N MET A 213 -16.29 15.86 -10.25
CA MET A 213 -16.70 14.63 -9.56
C MET A 213 -17.83 13.92 -10.32
N ASN A 214 -17.61 12.67 -10.70
CA ASN A 214 -18.67 11.80 -11.23
C ASN A 214 -19.33 11.02 -10.09
N GLN A 215 -20.53 11.44 -9.69
CA GLN A 215 -21.25 10.85 -8.56
C GLN A 215 -21.57 9.36 -8.73
N LEU A 216 -21.76 8.86 -9.96
CA LEU A 216 -21.98 7.43 -10.21
C LEU A 216 -20.69 6.64 -9.96
N THR A 217 -19.55 7.14 -10.43
CA THR A 217 -18.23 6.54 -10.18
C THR A 217 -17.92 6.49 -8.69
N VAL A 218 -18.19 7.58 -7.96
CA VAL A 218 -17.97 7.64 -6.51
C VAL A 218 -18.82 6.61 -5.78
N ARG A 219 -20.11 6.49 -6.12
CA ARG A 219 -21.00 5.48 -5.51
C ARG A 219 -20.53 4.07 -5.81
N PHE A 220 -20.10 3.79 -7.03
CA PHE A 220 -19.55 2.50 -7.42
C PHE A 220 -18.28 2.17 -6.63
N ASN A 221 -17.33 3.09 -6.54
CA ASN A 221 -16.08 2.92 -5.80
C ASN A 221 -16.32 2.76 -4.29
N ALA A 222 -17.28 3.52 -3.73
CA ALA A 222 -17.70 3.37 -2.34
C ALA A 222 -18.31 1.99 -2.07
N ALA A 223 -19.17 1.48 -2.96
CA ALA A 223 -19.75 0.15 -2.85
C ALA A 223 -18.67 -0.95 -2.93
N LYS A 224 -17.71 -0.81 -3.85
CA LYS A 224 -16.55 -1.70 -3.98
C LYS A 224 -15.74 -1.73 -2.68
N LEU A 225 -15.37 -0.57 -2.13
CA LEU A 225 -14.63 -0.48 -0.87
C LEU A 225 -15.41 -1.11 0.30
N ALA A 226 -16.71 -0.85 0.40
CA ALA A 226 -17.55 -1.45 1.43
C ALA A 226 -17.60 -2.99 1.32
N SER A 227 -17.67 -3.53 0.11
CA SER A 227 -17.63 -4.97 -0.16
C SER A 227 -16.30 -5.60 0.26
N VAL A 228 -15.18 -4.99 -0.12
CA VAL A 228 -13.83 -5.45 0.26
C VAL A 228 -13.65 -5.40 1.78
N LEU A 229 -14.08 -4.31 2.42
CA LEU A 229 -14.03 -4.17 3.87
C LEU A 229 -14.85 -5.25 4.58
N LYS A 230 -16.07 -5.52 4.10
CA LYS A 230 -16.93 -6.59 4.64
C LYS A 230 -16.27 -7.96 4.50
N LYS A 231 -15.69 -8.27 3.33
CA LYS A 231 -14.94 -9.51 3.09
C LYS A 231 -13.79 -9.68 4.08
N LEU A 232 -12.97 -8.64 4.30
CA LEU A 232 -11.89 -8.69 5.28
C LEU A 232 -12.41 -9.02 6.69
N LEU A 233 -13.48 -8.35 7.12
CA LEU A 233 -14.07 -8.54 8.44
C LEU A 233 -14.65 -9.95 8.60
N GLU A 234 -15.27 -10.50 7.56
CA GLU A 234 -15.79 -11.87 7.56
C GLU A 234 -14.68 -12.92 7.65
N ILE A 235 -13.59 -12.74 6.91
CA ILE A 235 -12.42 -13.64 6.95
C ILE A 235 -11.75 -13.58 8.33
N ALA A 236 -11.51 -12.38 8.86
CA ALA A 236 -10.97 -12.19 10.20
C ALA A 236 -11.89 -12.80 11.28
N ARG A 237 -13.21 -12.76 11.07
CA ARG A 237 -14.18 -13.41 11.94
C ARG A 237 -14.14 -14.94 11.85
N ALA A 238 -13.97 -15.50 10.65
CA ALA A 238 -13.89 -16.93 10.46
C ALA A 238 -12.60 -17.55 11.03
N ALA A 239 -11.51 -16.79 11.09
CA ALA A 239 -10.22 -17.24 11.62
C ALA A 239 -10.33 -17.73 13.08
N ARG A 240 -10.20 -19.04 13.30
CA ARG A 240 -10.48 -19.69 14.60
C ARG A 240 -9.55 -19.23 15.73
N HIS A 241 -8.34 -18.81 15.38
CA HIS A 241 -7.31 -18.40 16.32
C HIS A 241 -7.50 -16.96 16.85
N LEU A 242 -8.36 -16.15 16.22
CA LEU A 242 -8.67 -14.79 16.68
C LEU A 242 -9.81 -14.81 17.73
N PRO A 243 -9.76 -13.98 18.79
CA PRO A 243 -10.71 -14.05 19.91
C PRO A 243 -12.16 -13.73 19.51
N SER A 244 -13.10 -14.54 20.02
CA SER A 244 -14.54 -14.37 19.80
C SER A 244 -15.13 -13.08 20.38
N ALA A 245 -14.61 -12.60 21.53
CA ALA A 245 -15.02 -11.34 22.14
C ALA A 245 -14.69 -10.11 21.27
N ALA A 246 -13.71 -10.25 20.37
CA ALA A 246 -13.50 -9.27 19.34
C ALA A 246 -14.65 -9.42 18.33
N LYS A 247 -14.78 -10.57 17.66
CA LYS A 247 -15.62 -10.85 16.48
C LYS A 247 -17.04 -10.25 16.43
N GLY A 248 -17.76 -10.17 17.55
CA GLY A 248 -19.12 -9.59 17.60
C GLY A 248 -19.17 -8.09 17.28
N ARG A 249 -18.21 -7.30 17.76
CA ARG A 249 -18.23 -5.81 17.66
C ARG A 249 -17.58 -5.24 16.39
N TRP A 250 -17.31 -6.04 15.36
CA TRP A 250 -16.54 -5.59 14.18
C TRP A 250 -17.46 -5.23 13.02
N VAL A 251 -18.61 -5.89 12.93
CA VAL A 251 -19.64 -5.59 11.94
C VAL A 251 -20.50 -4.41 12.40
N GLU A 252 -20.70 -4.25 13.72
CA GLU A 252 -21.42 -3.09 14.30
C GLU A 252 -20.71 -1.75 14.08
N THR A 253 -19.42 -1.75 13.76
CA THR A 253 -18.63 -0.53 13.48
C THR A 253 -18.67 -0.12 12.00
N LEU A 254 -19.30 -0.91 11.13
CA LEU A 254 -19.52 -0.48 9.75
C LEU A 254 -20.60 0.61 9.74
N PRO A 255 -20.34 1.78 9.13
CA PRO A 255 -21.42 2.73 8.88
C PRO A 255 -22.49 2.01 8.02
N PRO A 256 -23.79 2.31 8.23
CA PRO A 256 -24.81 1.81 7.32
C PRO A 256 -24.41 2.18 5.89
N PRO A 257 -24.71 1.31 4.90
CA PRO A 257 -24.45 1.66 3.50
C PRO A 257 -25.06 3.04 3.23
N PRO A 258 -24.36 3.92 2.49
CA PRO A 258 -24.86 5.27 2.24
C PRO A 258 -26.32 5.16 1.74
N PRO A 259 -27.24 5.97 2.29
CA PRO A 259 -28.70 5.79 2.09
C PRO A 259 -29.15 5.86 0.63
N LEU A 260 -28.26 6.15 -0.31
CA LEU A 260 -28.47 6.19 -1.75
C LEU A 260 -28.08 4.89 -2.49
N MET A 261 -27.70 3.84 -1.76
CA MET A 261 -27.67 2.46 -2.30
C MET A 261 -29.08 1.84 -2.38
N LEU A 262 -30.10 2.59 -1.96
CA LEU A 262 -31.52 2.30 -2.16
C LEU A 262 -32.09 3.37 -3.08
N VAL A 263 -31.95 3.17 -4.39
CA VAL A 263 -32.85 3.76 -5.38
C VAL A 263 -33.43 2.53 -6.11
N PRO A 264 -34.76 2.47 -6.33
CA PRO A 264 -35.50 1.23 -6.64
C PRO A 264 -34.98 0.43 -7.83
#